data_AF-A0A8S3SEQ4-F1
#
_entry.id   AF-A0A8S3SEQ4-F1
#
_cell.length_a   1.000
_cell.length_b   1.000
_cell.length_c   1.000
_cell.angle_alpha   90.00
_cell.angle_beta   90.00
_cell.angle_gamma   90.00
#
_symmetry.space_group_name_H-M   'P 1'
#
loop_
_entity.id
_entity.type
_entity.pdbx_description
1 polymer ?
#
loop_
_entity_poly.entity_id
_entity_poly.type
_entity_poly.pdbx_seq_one_letter_code
_entity_poly.pdbx_strand_id
1 'polypeptide(L)'
;MTSQEAACFPDIVQGPPQSQKLQLWLDNPKQQVTFENALPQIEPPYNTKKHGRVIIIGAGIAGLAAARQLMSFGMEVDRVGGRIATFRKGNYVADLGAMVVTGLGGNPVTVLSRQINMELHKIKQKCPLYETSGGTVPKDKDEMVEREFNRLLEATSYLSHQMEFNLVNGKPASLGQALEVVIRMQEKHVKVKQCEHQTNIIEMQEKLKKTQNQMLSLKDKIEELHRQWKEAS
;
A
#
# COMPACT_ATOMS: atom_id res chain seq x y z
N MET A 1 11.33 -13.90 -23.12
CA MET A 1 12.42 -14.26 -22.19
C MET A 1 12.72 -13.08 -21.29
N THR A 2 13.09 -13.33 -20.04
CA THR A 2 13.60 -12.31 -19.10
C THR A 2 15.02 -11.88 -19.48
N SER A 3 15.50 -10.77 -18.92
CA SER A 3 16.89 -10.31 -19.12
C SER A 3 17.92 -11.34 -18.68
N GLN A 4 17.64 -12.10 -17.61
CA GLN A 4 18.51 -13.15 -17.11
C GLN A 4 18.56 -14.37 -18.05
N GLU A 5 17.40 -14.80 -18.56
CA GLU A 5 17.34 -15.88 -19.55
C GLU A 5 18.08 -15.51 -20.84
N ALA A 6 17.95 -14.26 -21.29
CA ALA A 6 18.65 -13.77 -22.48
C ALA A 6 20.18 -13.70 -22.29
N ALA A 7 20.65 -13.43 -21.08
CA ALA A 7 22.08 -13.45 -20.77
C ALA A 7 22.67 -14.88 -20.73
N CYS A 8 21.89 -15.86 -20.28
CA CYS A 8 22.32 -17.26 -20.22
C CYS A 8 22.17 -18.00 -21.55
N PHE A 9 21.22 -17.60 -22.40
CA PHE A 9 20.90 -18.22 -23.69
C PHE A 9 20.76 -17.16 -24.79
N PRO A 10 21.84 -16.40 -25.11
CA PRO A 10 21.80 -15.30 -26.07
C PRO A 10 21.43 -15.75 -27.50
N ASP A 11 21.65 -17.02 -27.81
CA ASP A 11 21.35 -17.71 -29.06
C ASP A 11 19.86 -18.10 -29.23
N ILE A 12 19.09 -18.14 -28.14
CA ILE A 12 17.69 -18.62 -28.13
C ILE A 12 16.70 -17.49 -27.80
N VAL A 13 17.16 -16.23 -27.72
CA VAL A 13 16.35 -15.06 -27.30
C VAL A 13 15.04 -14.90 -28.10
N GLN A 14 14.98 -15.41 -29.33
CA GLN A 14 13.78 -15.37 -30.20
C GLN A 14 12.94 -16.67 -30.20
N GLY A 15 13.29 -17.67 -29.37
CA GLY A 15 12.61 -18.95 -29.28
C GLY A 15 11.35 -18.93 -28.37
N PRO A 16 10.51 -19.98 -28.44
CA PRO A 16 9.32 -20.10 -27.60
C PRO A 16 9.68 -20.34 -26.11
N PRO A 17 8.87 -19.83 -25.17
CA PRO A 17 9.18 -19.90 -23.74
C PRO A 17 9.07 -21.32 -23.16
N GLN A 18 10.07 -21.75 -22.39
CA GLN A 18 10.09 -23.06 -21.71
C GLN A 18 9.41 -23.01 -20.33
N SER A 19 8.08 -23.09 -20.27
CA SER A 19 7.32 -23.01 -19.01
C SER A 19 7.09 -24.37 -18.31
N GLN A 20 7.29 -25.49 -19.03
CA GLN A 20 6.87 -26.82 -18.57
C GLN A 20 7.69 -27.35 -17.38
N LYS A 21 9.00 -27.04 -17.31
CA LYS A 21 9.88 -27.50 -16.21
C LYS A 21 9.51 -26.88 -14.87
N LEU A 22 9.11 -25.61 -14.86
CA LEU A 22 8.68 -24.91 -13.64
C LEU A 22 7.37 -25.51 -13.13
N GLN A 23 6.43 -25.81 -14.03
CA GLN A 23 5.15 -26.42 -13.65
C GLN A 23 5.34 -27.77 -12.97
N LEU A 24 6.17 -28.65 -13.53
CA LEU A 24 6.48 -29.97 -12.95
C LEU A 24 7.02 -29.88 -11.52
N TRP A 25 7.88 -28.89 -11.25
CA TRP A 25 8.41 -28.66 -9.90
C TRP A 25 7.34 -28.09 -8.94
N LEU A 26 6.49 -27.17 -9.42
CA LEU A 26 5.41 -26.59 -8.62
C LEU A 26 4.34 -27.62 -8.23
N ASP A 27 4.12 -28.63 -9.06
CA ASP A 27 3.16 -29.71 -8.83
C ASP A 27 3.63 -30.67 -7.72
N ASN A 28 4.93 -30.98 -7.64
CA ASN A 28 5.50 -31.79 -6.55
C ASN A 28 6.79 -31.18 -5.96
N PRO A 29 6.68 -30.13 -5.13
CA PRO A 29 7.83 -29.43 -4.61
C PRO A 29 8.58 -30.21 -3.50
N LYS A 30 8.05 -31.34 -3.03
CA LYS A 30 8.71 -32.17 -2.00
C LYS A 30 9.79 -33.06 -2.57
N GLN A 31 9.80 -33.26 -3.89
CA GLN A 31 10.78 -34.09 -4.58
C GLN A 31 11.79 -33.20 -5.31
N GLN A 32 13.07 -33.56 -5.23
CA GLN A 32 14.10 -32.90 -6.04
C GLN A 32 13.87 -33.28 -7.50
N VAL A 33 13.75 -32.28 -8.38
CA VAL A 33 13.78 -32.50 -9.82
C VAL A 33 15.24 -32.72 -10.20
N THR A 34 15.65 -33.99 -10.24
CA THR A 34 16.97 -34.39 -10.72
C THR A 34 16.97 -34.38 -12.24
N PHE A 35 18.14 -34.14 -12.84
CA PHE A 35 18.34 -34.35 -14.28
C PHE A 35 18.14 -35.83 -14.67
N GLU A 36 18.33 -36.76 -13.74
CA GLU A 36 18.13 -38.20 -13.90
C GLU A 36 16.66 -38.61 -14.09
N ASN A 37 15.69 -37.81 -13.62
CA ASN A 37 14.28 -37.99 -14.00
C ASN A 37 13.99 -37.56 -15.46
N ALA A 38 14.98 -36.96 -16.14
CA ALA A 38 14.97 -36.58 -17.56
C ALA A 38 16.06 -37.28 -18.41
N LEU A 39 16.93 -38.10 -17.83
CA LEU A 39 18.01 -38.79 -18.54
C LEU A 39 18.44 -40.05 -17.78
N PRO A 40 17.97 -41.25 -18.14
CA PRO A 40 18.38 -42.51 -17.49
C PRO A 40 19.83 -42.96 -17.82
N GLN A 41 20.85 -42.07 -17.84
CA GLN A 41 22.25 -42.45 -18.15
C GLN A 41 23.33 -41.58 -17.46
N ILE A 42 23.27 -41.34 -16.15
CA ILE A 42 24.46 -40.81 -15.45
C ILE A 42 24.75 -41.71 -14.25
N GLU A 43 25.89 -42.40 -14.32
CA GLU A 43 26.43 -43.23 -13.24
C GLU A 43 27.53 -42.49 -12.43
N PRO A 44 27.84 -42.94 -11.20
CA PRO A 44 28.79 -42.30 -10.27
C PRO A 44 30.21 -42.08 -10.87
N PRO A 45 31.03 -41.11 -10.39
CA PRO A 45 30.95 -40.43 -9.08
C PRO A 45 31.09 -38.89 -9.19
N TYR A 46 29.98 -38.17 -9.33
CA TYR A 46 29.98 -36.70 -9.30
C TYR A 46 29.68 -36.10 -7.91
N ASN A 47 29.73 -36.91 -6.83
CA ASN A 47 29.29 -36.50 -5.48
C ASN A 47 30.43 -36.21 -4.47
N THR A 48 31.65 -36.72 -4.64
CA THR A 48 32.52 -36.94 -3.47
C THR A 48 33.55 -35.85 -3.15
N LYS A 49 33.65 -34.75 -3.92
CA LYS A 49 34.57 -33.64 -3.61
C LYS A 49 33.83 -32.32 -3.48
N LYS A 50 33.81 -31.78 -2.27
CA LYS A 50 33.36 -30.40 -2.01
C LYS A 50 34.31 -29.42 -2.68
N HIS A 51 33.85 -28.64 -3.65
CA HIS A 51 34.66 -27.67 -4.38
C HIS A 51 34.46 -26.26 -3.82
N GLY A 52 35.51 -25.71 -3.19
CA GLY A 52 35.52 -24.35 -2.65
C GLY A 52 34.87 -24.23 -1.25
N ARG A 53 35.38 -23.28 -0.45
CA ARG A 53 34.86 -22.96 0.88
C ARG A 53 34.21 -21.58 0.84
N VAL A 54 32.95 -21.49 1.22
CA VAL A 54 32.19 -20.24 1.28
C VAL A 54 31.76 -20.01 2.71
N ILE A 55 32.04 -18.81 3.24
CA ILE A 55 31.57 -18.39 4.57
C ILE A 55 30.33 -17.53 4.36
N ILE A 56 29.23 -17.90 5.01
CA ILE A 56 27.99 -17.11 5.02
C ILE A 56 27.91 -16.33 6.33
N ILE A 57 27.87 -15.00 6.24
CA ILE A 57 27.71 -14.13 7.40
C ILE A 57 26.22 -13.82 7.58
N GLY A 58 25.60 -14.48 8.57
CA GLY A 58 24.21 -14.28 8.93
C GLY A 58 23.34 -15.49 8.62
N ALA A 59 22.67 -15.99 9.65
CA ALA A 59 21.97 -17.27 9.63
C ALA A 59 20.44 -17.14 9.40
N GLY A 60 20.01 -16.01 8.83
CA GLY A 60 18.60 -15.72 8.56
C GLY A 60 18.09 -16.45 7.32
N ILE A 61 16.82 -16.27 6.96
CA ILE A 61 16.21 -16.96 5.80
C ILE A 61 17.01 -16.78 4.49
N ALA A 62 17.59 -15.61 4.25
CA ALA A 62 18.45 -15.36 3.09
C ALA A 62 19.75 -16.19 3.13
N GLY A 63 20.42 -16.22 4.29
CA GLY A 63 21.63 -17.00 4.49
C GLY A 63 21.37 -18.50 4.43
N LEU A 64 20.29 -18.98 5.03
CA LEU A 64 19.89 -20.40 5.00
C LEU A 64 19.46 -20.86 3.60
N ALA A 65 18.75 -20.02 2.85
CA ALA A 65 18.41 -20.31 1.46
C ALA A 65 19.67 -20.41 0.59
N ALA A 66 20.61 -19.47 0.73
CA ALA A 66 21.90 -19.52 0.03
C ALA A 66 22.71 -20.76 0.47
N ALA A 67 22.78 -21.04 1.77
CA ALA A 67 23.46 -22.19 2.33
C ALA A 67 22.95 -23.50 1.76
N ARG A 68 21.61 -23.67 1.69
CA ARG A 68 20.96 -24.86 1.15
C ARG A 68 21.32 -25.05 -0.33
N GLN A 69 21.29 -23.98 -1.13
CA GLN A 69 21.66 -24.07 -2.55
C GLN A 69 23.16 -24.38 -2.74
N LEU A 70 24.05 -23.71 -2.00
CA LEU A 70 25.49 -23.95 -2.08
C LEU A 70 25.87 -25.35 -1.58
N MET A 71 25.22 -25.84 -0.51
CA MET A 71 25.37 -27.23 -0.07
C MET A 71 24.89 -28.22 -1.12
N SER A 72 23.79 -27.93 -1.84
CA SER A 72 23.34 -28.77 -2.97
C SER A 72 24.33 -28.79 -4.13
N PHE A 73 25.16 -27.75 -4.25
CA PHE A 73 26.29 -27.68 -5.19
C PHE A 73 27.60 -28.20 -4.60
N GLY A 74 27.57 -28.83 -3.42
CA GLY A 74 28.73 -29.45 -2.80
C GLY A 74 29.59 -28.54 -1.92
N MET A 75 29.06 -27.45 -1.36
CA MET A 75 29.78 -26.57 -0.40
C MET A 75 29.38 -26.84 1.07
N GLU A 76 30.08 -26.27 2.06
CA GLU A 76 29.86 -26.48 3.50
C GLU A 76 29.48 -25.19 4.24
N VAL A 77 28.46 -25.23 5.12
CA VAL A 77 27.89 -24.04 5.81
C VAL A 77 27.37 -24.36 7.23
N ASP A 78 27.30 -23.38 8.14
CA ASP A 78 26.91 -23.53 9.57
C ASP A 78 25.80 -22.54 10.07
N ARG A 79 24.99 -23.02 11.04
CA ARG A 79 23.94 -22.46 11.97
C ARG A 79 22.77 -21.58 11.47
N VAL A 80 21.72 -21.44 12.31
CA VAL A 80 20.41 -20.76 12.06
C VAL A 80 20.12 -19.53 12.96
N GLY A 81 19.31 -18.56 12.52
CA GLY A 81 18.74 -17.46 13.32
C GLY A 81 18.58 -16.09 12.59
N GLY A 82 17.70 -15.19 13.04
CA GLY A 82 17.56 -13.85 12.44
C GLY A 82 16.30 -13.09 12.85
N ARG A 83 15.72 -12.29 11.94
CA ARG A 83 14.46 -11.53 12.14
C ARG A 83 13.18 -12.40 12.11
N ILE A 84 13.32 -13.70 11.94
CA ILE A 84 12.25 -14.68 12.12
C ILE A 84 12.48 -15.30 13.49
N ALA A 85 11.69 -14.87 14.47
CA ALA A 85 11.86 -15.23 15.87
C ALA A 85 10.50 -15.58 16.47
N THR A 86 10.36 -16.83 16.90
CA THR A 86 9.14 -17.35 17.51
C THR A 86 9.38 -17.60 19.00
N PHE A 87 8.60 -16.94 19.86
CA PHE A 87 8.51 -17.24 21.28
C PHE A 87 7.70 -18.52 21.48
N ARG A 88 8.23 -19.45 22.30
CA ARG A 88 7.58 -20.72 22.64
C ARG A 88 7.67 -20.96 24.14
N LYS A 89 6.53 -21.09 24.82
CA LYS A 89 6.45 -21.44 26.26
C LYS A 89 5.24 -22.34 26.51
N GLY A 90 5.49 -23.63 26.76
CA GLY A 90 4.42 -24.62 26.81
C GLY A 90 3.64 -24.65 25.49
N ASN A 91 2.32 -24.48 25.57
CA ASN A 91 1.44 -24.40 24.39
C ASN A 91 1.35 -23.00 23.79
N TYR A 92 1.96 -21.98 24.41
CA TYR A 92 1.95 -20.62 23.87
C TYR A 92 3.01 -20.46 22.80
N VAL A 93 2.57 -20.04 21.62
CA VAL A 93 3.43 -19.73 20.46
C VAL A 93 3.06 -18.33 19.98
N ALA A 94 4.06 -17.46 19.86
CA ALA A 94 3.89 -16.11 19.36
C ALA A 94 5.11 -15.69 18.54
N ASP A 95 4.91 -15.12 17.37
CA ASP A 95 6.00 -14.58 16.56
C ASP A 95 6.32 -13.14 17.00
N LEU A 96 7.60 -12.89 17.29
CA LEU A 96 8.15 -11.56 17.59
C LEU A 96 8.72 -10.88 16.32
N GLY A 97 8.81 -11.64 15.23
CA GLY A 97 9.37 -11.21 13.95
C GLY A 97 8.37 -11.33 12.81
N ALA A 98 8.79 -11.90 11.69
CA ALA A 98 7.90 -12.14 10.56
C ALA A 98 6.78 -13.14 10.92
N MET A 99 5.52 -12.73 10.71
CA MET A 99 4.32 -13.53 11.03
C MET A 99 3.26 -13.55 9.92
N VAL A 100 3.40 -12.71 8.89
CA VAL A 100 2.41 -12.58 7.80
C VAL A 100 3.03 -12.99 6.46
N VAL A 101 2.31 -13.83 5.70
CA VAL A 101 2.63 -14.12 4.30
C VAL A 101 1.74 -13.26 3.40
N THR A 102 2.34 -12.33 2.66
CA THR A 102 1.63 -11.35 1.84
C THR A 102 1.20 -11.94 0.50
N GLY A 103 0.14 -12.75 0.54
CA GLY A 103 -0.41 -13.42 -0.64
C GLY A 103 0.41 -14.63 -1.09
N LEU A 104 -0.26 -15.56 -1.78
CA LEU A 104 0.34 -16.83 -2.22
C LEU A 104 0.63 -16.87 -3.72
N GLY A 105 -0.04 -16.03 -4.52
CA GLY A 105 0.17 -15.94 -5.96
C GLY A 105 1.57 -15.38 -6.27
N GLY A 106 2.40 -16.16 -6.95
CA GLY A 106 3.78 -15.76 -7.27
C GLY A 106 4.75 -15.72 -6.08
N ASN A 107 4.31 -16.12 -4.88
CA ASN A 107 5.13 -16.05 -3.67
C ASN A 107 5.90 -17.38 -3.45
N PRO A 108 7.24 -17.38 -3.37
CA PRO A 108 8.02 -18.60 -3.13
C PRO A 108 7.73 -19.26 -1.76
N VAL A 109 7.21 -18.50 -0.79
CA VAL A 109 6.80 -19.04 0.52
C VAL A 109 5.64 -20.03 0.37
N THR A 110 4.83 -19.92 -0.69
CA THR A 110 3.78 -20.90 -0.99
C THR A 110 4.35 -22.29 -1.18
N VAL A 111 5.48 -22.41 -1.88
CA VAL A 111 6.15 -23.70 -2.08
C VAL A 111 6.73 -24.22 -0.76
N LEU A 112 7.42 -23.34 -0.02
CA LEU A 112 7.99 -23.68 1.28
C LEU A 112 6.92 -24.15 2.27
N SER A 113 5.75 -23.50 2.29
CA SER A 113 4.64 -23.86 3.17
C SER A 113 4.18 -25.30 2.98
N ARG A 114 4.16 -25.79 1.72
CA ARG A 114 3.83 -27.18 1.39
C ARG A 114 4.92 -28.16 1.81
N GLN A 115 6.19 -27.76 1.69
CA GLN A 115 7.34 -28.61 2.05
C GLN A 115 7.43 -28.84 3.56
N ILE A 116 7.24 -27.78 4.36
CA ILE A 116 7.41 -27.83 5.82
C ILE A 116 6.12 -28.05 6.59
N ASN A 117 5.00 -28.27 5.89
CA ASN A 117 3.66 -28.41 6.46
C ASN A 117 3.28 -27.24 7.38
N MET A 118 3.51 -26.01 6.89
CA MET A 118 3.21 -24.79 7.63
C MET A 118 1.70 -24.54 7.62
N GLU A 119 1.11 -24.37 8.80
CA GLU A 119 -0.30 -24.02 8.93
C GLU A 119 -0.50 -22.53 8.60
N LEU A 120 -1.38 -22.26 7.62
CA LEU A 120 -1.68 -20.91 7.15
C LEU A 120 -3.13 -20.58 7.44
N HIS A 121 -3.36 -19.51 8.20
CA HIS A 121 -4.69 -18.98 8.46
C HIS A 121 -4.92 -17.66 7.72
N LYS A 122 -6.07 -17.54 7.08
CA LYS A 122 -6.47 -16.27 6.45
C LYS A 122 -6.77 -15.24 7.52
N ILE A 123 -6.14 -14.07 7.41
CA ILE A 123 -6.43 -12.92 8.28
C ILE A 123 -7.77 -12.32 7.86
N LYS A 124 -8.72 -12.30 8.79
CA LYS A 124 -10.01 -11.62 8.59
C LYS A 124 -9.76 -10.12 8.54
N GLN A 125 -10.32 -9.45 7.53
CA GLN A 125 -10.08 -8.02 7.29
C GLN A 125 -10.84 -7.10 8.26
N LYS A 126 -11.85 -7.61 8.99
CA LYS A 126 -12.58 -6.82 9.97
C LYS A 126 -11.65 -6.40 11.11
N CYS A 127 -11.35 -5.10 11.18
CA CYS A 127 -10.49 -4.48 12.19
C CYS A 127 -11.25 -3.35 12.90
N PRO A 128 -11.99 -3.63 14.00
CA PRO A 128 -12.71 -2.60 14.72
C PRO A 128 -11.74 -1.65 15.42
N LEU A 129 -11.97 -0.34 15.27
CA LEU A 129 -11.20 0.70 15.93
C LEU A 129 -11.83 1.09 17.26
N TYR A 130 -10.99 1.40 18.25
CA TYR A 130 -11.38 1.85 19.57
C TYR A 130 -10.78 3.23 19.85
N GLU A 131 -11.60 4.13 20.39
CA GLU A 131 -11.17 5.45 20.86
C GLU A 131 -10.44 5.33 22.19
N THR A 132 -9.77 6.41 22.60
CA THR A 132 -9.10 6.51 23.92
C THR A 132 -10.07 6.37 25.10
N SER A 133 -11.36 6.63 24.88
CA SER A 133 -12.45 6.40 25.83
C SER A 133 -12.75 4.91 26.05
N GLY A 134 -12.20 4.03 25.20
CA GLY A 134 -12.54 2.61 25.15
C GLY A 134 -13.78 2.29 24.32
N GLY A 135 -14.49 3.30 23.82
CA GLY A 135 -15.64 3.11 22.91
C GLY A 135 -15.21 2.70 21.51
N THR A 136 -16.07 1.97 20.79
CA THR A 136 -15.84 1.62 19.39
C THR A 136 -16.13 2.81 18.48
N VAL A 137 -15.32 3.01 17.45
CA VAL A 137 -15.58 4.02 16.41
C VAL A 137 -16.81 3.62 15.59
N PRO A 138 -17.78 4.53 15.36
CA PRO A 138 -18.92 4.29 14.48
C PRO A 138 -18.49 3.91 13.06
N LYS A 139 -19.16 2.92 12.46
CA LYS A 139 -18.78 2.36 11.16
C LYS A 139 -18.81 3.40 10.03
N ASP A 140 -19.77 4.31 10.05
CA ASP A 140 -19.89 5.41 9.10
C ASP A 140 -18.68 6.35 9.14
N LYS A 141 -18.16 6.66 10.34
CA LYS A 141 -16.95 7.45 10.51
C LYS A 141 -15.70 6.69 10.10
N ASP A 142 -15.59 5.42 10.46
CA ASP A 142 -14.48 4.54 10.08
C ASP A 142 -14.32 4.49 8.55
N GLU A 143 -15.40 4.16 7.84
CA GLU A 143 -15.42 4.12 6.37
C GLU A 143 -15.18 5.51 5.74
N MET A 144 -15.70 6.59 6.36
CA MET A 144 -15.49 7.96 5.86
C MET A 144 -14.01 8.35 5.94
N VAL A 145 -13.36 8.10 7.08
CA VAL A 145 -11.96 8.45 7.30
C VAL A 145 -11.04 7.56 6.47
N GLU A 146 -11.34 6.27 6.32
CA GLU A 146 -10.59 5.36 5.45
C GLU A 146 -10.64 5.83 3.98
N ARG A 147 -11.81 6.25 3.50
CA ARG A 147 -11.94 6.84 2.15
C ARG A 147 -11.08 8.10 2.00
N GLU A 148 -11.11 8.99 2.98
CA GLU A 148 -10.31 10.22 2.91
C GLU A 148 -8.81 9.94 3.02
N PHE A 149 -8.39 8.98 3.84
CA PHE A 149 -7.01 8.52 3.92
C PHE A 149 -6.49 8.04 2.56
N ASN A 150 -7.25 7.20 1.87
CA ASN A 150 -6.88 6.72 0.52
C ASN A 150 -6.84 7.86 -0.51
N ARG A 151 -7.78 8.81 -0.45
CA ARG A 151 -7.77 10.00 -1.32
C ARG A 151 -6.55 10.88 -1.09
N LEU A 152 -6.11 11.04 0.16
CA LEU A 152 -4.89 11.78 0.49
C LEU A 152 -3.65 11.09 -0.09
N LEU A 153 -3.57 9.75 -0.01
CA LEU A 153 -2.47 8.99 -0.63
C LEU A 153 -2.45 9.18 -2.15
N GLU A 154 -3.61 9.09 -2.82
CA GLU A 154 -3.72 9.36 -4.25
C GLU A 154 -3.27 10.79 -4.61
N ALA A 155 -3.64 11.78 -3.81
CA ALA A 155 -3.21 13.17 -3.99
C ALA A 155 -1.70 13.34 -3.81
N THR A 156 -1.06 12.63 -2.87
CA THR A 156 0.40 12.65 -2.74
C THR A 156 1.10 11.99 -3.93
N SER A 157 0.52 10.93 -4.49
CA SER A 157 1.00 10.30 -5.73
C SER A 157 0.92 11.27 -6.90
N TYR A 158 -0.20 11.99 -7.03
CA TYR A 158 -0.36 13.06 -8.03
C TYR A 158 0.69 14.16 -7.85
N LEU A 159 0.91 14.64 -6.62
CA LEU A 159 1.94 15.65 -6.34
C LEU A 159 3.34 15.20 -6.77
N SER A 160 3.71 13.95 -6.46
CA SER A 160 5.04 13.42 -6.78
C SER A 160 5.25 13.22 -8.28
N HIS A 161 4.27 12.64 -8.98
CA HIS A 161 4.43 12.22 -10.37
C HIS A 161 4.00 13.27 -11.41
N GLN A 162 3.02 14.12 -11.09
CA GLN A 162 2.47 15.09 -12.05
C GLN A 162 2.98 16.51 -11.79
N MET A 163 3.22 16.86 -10.53
CA MET A 163 3.71 18.20 -10.15
C MET A 163 5.19 18.22 -9.78
N GLU A 164 5.88 17.09 -9.91
CA GLU A 164 7.29 16.91 -9.57
C GLU A 164 7.66 17.43 -8.16
N PHE A 165 6.72 17.35 -7.22
CA PHE A 165 6.92 17.76 -5.84
C PHE A 165 7.75 16.71 -5.08
N ASN A 166 9.03 16.62 -5.43
CA ASN A 166 9.95 15.62 -4.89
C ASN A 166 11.08 16.23 -4.07
N LEU A 167 11.18 17.57 -4.02
CA LEU A 167 12.19 18.30 -3.27
C LEU A 167 11.54 19.40 -2.42
N VAL A 168 11.88 19.43 -1.14
CA VAL A 168 11.50 20.51 -0.20
C VAL A 168 12.79 21.05 0.40
N ASN A 169 13.07 22.33 0.19
CA ASN A 169 14.28 23.00 0.68
C ASN A 169 15.58 22.27 0.29
N GLY A 170 15.65 21.78 -0.95
CA GLY A 170 16.80 21.06 -1.50
C GLY A 170 16.99 19.63 -0.98
N LYS A 171 16.06 19.10 -0.18
CA LYS A 171 16.08 17.70 0.31
C LYS A 171 14.94 16.90 -0.30
N PRO A 172 15.08 15.56 -0.48
CA PRO A 172 14.00 14.71 -0.92
C PRO A 172 12.78 14.86 -0.02
N ALA A 173 11.62 15.10 -0.63
CA ALA A 173 10.36 15.17 0.06
C ALA A 173 9.99 13.79 0.63
N SER A 174 9.60 13.75 1.89
CA SER A 174 9.03 12.55 2.50
C SER A 174 7.52 12.46 2.26
N LEU A 175 6.96 11.24 2.33
CA LEU A 175 5.52 11.04 2.26
C LEU A 175 4.76 11.83 3.34
N GLY A 176 5.32 11.92 4.56
CA GLY A 176 4.73 12.70 5.64
C GLY A 176 4.62 14.19 5.32
N GLN A 177 5.65 14.77 4.70
CA GLN A 177 5.63 16.17 4.26
C GLN A 177 4.62 16.39 3.13
N ALA A 178 4.55 15.46 2.17
CA ALA A 178 3.56 15.54 1.10
C ALA A 178 2.12 15.49 1.65
N LEU A 179 1.84 14.56 2.58
CA LEU A 179 0.54 14.44 3.24
C LEU A 179 0.17 15.73 3.98
N GLU A 180 1.10 16.30 4.75
CA GLU A 180 0.86 17.53 5.49
C GLU A 180 0.54 18.71 4.56
N VAL A 181 1.25 18.82 3.43
CA VAL A 181 0.97 19.84 2.41
C VAL A 181 -0.43 19.65 1.83
N VAL A 182 -0.81 18.43 1.45
CA VAL A 182 -2.17 18.15 0.92
C VAL A 182 -3.23 18.51 1.96
N ILE A 183 -3.07 18.09 3.21
CA ILE A 183 -4.03 18.40 4.28
C ILE A 183 -4.18 19.92 4.45
N ARG A 184 -3.08 20.67 4.51
CA ARG A 184 -3.11 22.14 4.60
C ARG A 184 -3.79 22.78 3.39
N MET A 185 -3.59 22.24 2.18
CA MET A 185 -4.29 22.70 0.98
C MET A 185 -5.80 22.47 1.08
N GLN A 186 -6.23 21.32 1.61
CA GLN A 186 -7.66 21.03 1.81
C GLN A 186 -8.29 21.92 2.89
N GLU A 187 -7.60 22.13 4.01
CA GLU A 187 -8.05 23.06 5.05
C GLU A 187 -8.20 24.48 4.49
N LYS A 188 -7.21 24.94 3.71
CA LYS A 188 -7.26 26.22 3.00
C LYS A 188 -8.47 26.28 2.06
N HIS A 189 -8.72 25.24 1.29
CA HIS A 189 -9.86 25.17 0.36
C HIS A 189 -11.21 25.26 1.09
N VAL A 190 -11.35 24.59 2.23
CA VAL A 190 -12.54 24.70 3.08
C VAL A 190 -12.74 26.15 3.54
N LYS A 191 -11.68 26.83 3.98
CA LYS A 191 -11.76 28.24 4.40
C LYS A 191 -12.15 29.17 3.25
N VAL A 192 -11.59 28.97 2.05
CA VAL A 192 -11.96 29.75 0.87
C VAL A 192 -13.46 29.63 0.57
N LYS A 193 -14.01 28.41 0.58
CA LYS A 193 -15.46 28.19 0.37
C LYS A 193 -16.33 28.84 1.44
N GLN A 194 -15.90 28.83 2.70
CA GLN A 194 -16.61 29.51 3.78
C GLN A 194 -16.67 31.02 3.55
N CYS A 195 -15.56 31.62 3.14
CA CYS A 195 -15.51 33.04 2.78
C CYS A 195 -16.42 33.36 1.59
N GLU A 196 -16.35 32.57 0.51
CA GLU A 196 -17.23 32.73 -0.67
C GLU A 196 -18.71 32.68 -0.28
N HIS A 197 -19.10 31.72 0.56
CA HIS A 197 -20.47 31.60 1.04
C HIS A 197 -20.92 32.83 1.83
N GLN A 198 -20.07 33.35 2.73
CA GLN A 198 -20.38 34.56 3.50
C GLN A 198 -20.48 35.80 2.61
N THR A 199 -19.58 35.96 1.65
CA THR A 199 -19.64 37.06 0.67
C THR A 199 -20.96 37.03 -0.10
N ASN A 200 -21.40 35.86 -0.55
CA ASN A 200 -22.68 35.71 -1.24
C ASN A 200 -23.87 36.12 -0.35
N ILE A 201 -23.84 35.79 0.94
CA ILE A 201 -24.86 36.23 1.90
C ILE A 201 -24.87 37.75 2.03
N ILE A 202 -23.70 38.38 2.19
CA ILE A 202 -23.58 39.84 2.31
C ILE A 202 -24.13 40.53 1.06
N GLU A 203 -23.79 40.03 -0.13
CA GLU A 203 -24.31 40.57 -1.38
C GLU A 203 -25.85 40.47 -1.47
N MET A 204 -26.43 39.35 -1.03
CA MET A 204 -27.88 39.20 -0.98
C MET A 204 -28.51 40.16 0.04
N GLN A 205 -27.88 40.36 1.20
CA GLN A 205 -28.35 41.28 2.24
C GLN A 205 -28.30 42.74 1.77
N GLU A 206 -27.25 43.15 1.06
CA GLU A 206 -27.16 44.51 0.50
C GLU A 206 -28.21 44.74 -0.59
N LYS A 207 -28.48 43.73 -1.44
CA LYS A 207 -29.61 43.79 -2.39
C LYS A 207 -30.94 43.95 -1.67
N LEU A 208 -31.19 43.15 -0.63
CA LEU A 208 -32.42 43.23 0.16
C LEU A 208 -32.58 44.60 0.83
N LYS A 209 -31.53 45.13 1.43
CA LYS A 209 -31.50 46.46 2.05
C LYS A 209 -31.83 47.56 1.04
N LYS A 210 -31.26 47.49 -0.18
CA LYS A 210 -31.57 48.43 -1.25
C LYS A 210 -33.06 48.37 -1.65
N THR A 211 -33.61 47.17 -1.81
CA THR A 211 -35.04 46.98 -2.12
C THR A 211 -35.93 47.50 -0.99
N GLN A 212 -35.61 47.24 0.27
CA GLN A 212 -36.37 47.75 1.41
C GLN A 212 -36.38 49.27 1.47
N ASN A 213 -35.24 49.92 1.24
CA ASN A 213 -35.16 51.38 1.18
C ASN A 213 -36.03 51.96 0.04
N GLN A 214 -36.05 51.30 -1.11
CA GLN A 214 -36.94 51.69 -2.21
C GLN A 214 -38.42 51.53 -1.81
N MET A 215 -38.79 50.43 -1.17
CA MET A 215 -40.16 50.20 -0.69
C MET A 215 -40.60 51.24 0.34
N LEU A 216 -39.72 51.62 1.28
CA LEU A 216 -39.98 52.68 2.25
C LEU A 216 -40.24 54.01 1.55
N SER A 217 -39.38 54.41 0.61
CA SER A 217 -39.59 55.64 -0.16
C SER A 217 -40.88 55.65 -0.97
N LEU A 218 -41.28 54.49 -1.51
CA LEU A 218 -42.52 54.35 -2.27
C LEU A 218 -43.74 54.45 -1.34
N LYS A 219 -43.66 53.86 -0.15
CA LYS A 219 -44.69 53.95 0.88
C LYS A 219 -44.92 55.41 1.27
N ASP A 220 -43.85 56.15 1.58
CA ASP A 220 -43.96 57.57 1.96
C ASP A 220 -44.63 58.40 0.85
N LYS A 221 -44.29 58.12 -0.41
CA LYS A 221 -44.91 58.78 -1.57
C LYS A 221 -46.39 58.43 -1.73
N ILE A 222 -46.79 57.18 -1.47
CA ILE A 222 -48.19 56.76 -1.50
C ILE A 222 -48.99 57.45 -0.40
N GLU A 223 -48.44 57.55 0.82
CA GLU A 223 -49.09 58.25 1.94
C GLU A 223 -49.32 59.72 1.63
N GLU A 224 -48.33 60.40 1.03
CA GLU A 224 -48.46 61.78 0.57
C GLU A 224 -49.56 61.95 -0.49
N LEU A 225 -49.55 61.12 -1.54
CA LEU A 225 -50.57 61.17 -2.59
C LEU A 225 -51.98 60.88 -2.05
N HIS A 226 -52.10 59.96 -1.09
CA HIS A 226 -53.37 59.65 -0.46
C HIS A 226 -53.88 60.84 0.37
N ARG A 227 -53.00 61.56 1.06
CA ARG A 227 -53.36 62.79 1.78
C ARG A 227 -53.88 63.86 0.82
N GLN A 228 -53.16 64.12 -0.27
CA GLN A 228 -53.57 65.08 -1.31
C GLN A 228 -54.93 64.73 -1.92
N TRP A 229 -55.18 63.44 -2.20
CA TRP A 229 -56.47 62.98 -2.72
C TRP A 229 -57.62 63.20 -1.73
N LYS A 230 -57.38 62.94 -0.42
CA LYS A 230 -58.37 63.20 0.63
C LYS A 230 -58.68 64.68 0.81
N GLU A 231 -57.70 65.56 0.61
CA GLU A 231 -57.91 67.01 0.70
C GLU A 231 -58.67 67.57 -0.52
N ALA A 232 -58.59 66.88 -1.66
CA ALA A 232 -59.26 67.26 -2.91
C ALA A 232 -60.66 66.64 -3.11
N SER A 233 -61.08 65.70 -2.26
CA SER A 233 -62.39 65.02 -2.28
C SER A 233 -63.29 65.54 -1.17
#